data_AF-A0A9D8JV15-F1
#
_entry.id   AF-A0A9D8JV15-F1
#
_cell.length_a   1.000
_cell.length_b   1.000
_cell.length_c   1.000
_cell.angle_alpha   90.00
_cell.angle_beta   90.00
_cell.angle_gamma   90.00
#
_symmetry.space_group_name_H-M   'P 1'
#
loop_
_entity.id
_entity.type
_entity.pdbx_description
1 polymer ?
#
loop_
_entity_poly.entity_id
_entity_poly.type
_entity_poly.pdbx_seq_one_letter_code
_entity_poly.pdbx_strand_id
1 'polypeptide(L)'
;MIRPSLIILGIILGIALGLLYGWAISPVKYTDTDPSSLRADYREQYLLLVASAYQADGNLDRARERLAALRDPDSTQTITALAQRMAAEGKDASALAALAADLSGGVQPVASASESPASTPVPLPTETSTPPPTPLAAPSLTTFPTLTPTATPGYDYTLITREPYCNDAERLPLIIVDVIDADGSPLPGVRVTVTWGEGEDGFVTGLKPEISSSYGDFLMMVGVMYNAQVGSRTPPVTGIAAPTCADVENESYAGAVRLVFQRK
;
A
#
# COMPACT_ATOMS: atom_id res chain seq x y z
N MET A 1 -52.81 -9.71 -14.84
CA MET A 1 -52.36 -9.15 -13.54
C MET A 1 -51.44 -10.16 -12.87
N ILE A 2 -50.13 -9.93 -12.90
CA ILE A 2 -49.16 -10.75 -12.17
C ILE A 2 -49.34 -10.41 -10.69
N ARG A 3 -49.58 -11.43 -9.85
CA ARG A 3 -49.77 -11.20 -8.41
C ARG A 3 -48.44 -10.76 -7.79
N PRO A 4 -48.40 -9.66 -7.02
CA PRO A 4 -47.17 -9.14 -6.42
C PRO A 4 -46.45 -10.17 -5.53
N SER A 5 -47.17 -11.15 -5.00
CA SER A 5 -46.62 -12.28 -4.24
C SER A 5 -45.60 -13.12 -5.02
N LEU A 6 -45.73 -13.23 -6.35
CA LEU A 6 -44.81 -14.01 -7.19
C LEU A 6 -43.46 -13.31 -7.36
N ILE A 7 -43.45 -11.98 -7.38
CA ILE A 7 -42.23 -11.18 -7.51
C ILE A 7 -41.42 -11.28 -6.21
N ILE A 8 -42.09 -11.18 -5.06
CA ILE A 8 -41.46 -11.31 -3.74
C ILE A 8 -40.85 -12.70 -3.56
N LEU A 9 -41.57 -13.76 -3.99
CA LEU A 9 -41.06 -15.13 -3.93
C LEU A 9 -39.80 -15.32 -4.79
N GLY A 10 -39.78 -14.74 -5.99
CA GLY A 10 -38.61 -14.78 -6.88
C GLY A 10 -37.39 -14.07 -6.29
N ILE A 11 -37.57 -12.90 -5.66
CA ILE A 11 -36.49 -12.15 -5.02
C ILE A 11 -35.90 -12.92 -3.83
N ILE A 12 -36.76 -13.47 -2.97
CA ILE A 12 -36.32 -14.26 -1.81
C ILE A 12 -35.53 -15.48 -2.28
N LEU A 13 -36.01 -16.17 -3.32
CA LEU A 13 -35.34 -17.35 -3.86
C LEU A 13 -33.97 -16.98 -4.49
N GLY A 14 -33.89 -15.87 -5.21
CA GLY A 14 -32.65 -15.36 -5.80
C GLY A 14 -31.61 -14.97 -4.74
N ILE A 15 -32.03 -14.27 -3.68
CA ILE A 15 -31.14 -13.92 -2.56
C ILE A 15 -30.65 -15.17 -1.86
N ALA A 16 -31.54 -16.14 -1.59
CA ALA A 16 -31.17 -17.39 -0.94
C ALA A 16 -30.12 -18.17 -1.76
N LEU A 17 -30.33 -18.26 -3.08
CA LEU A 17 -29.38 -18.92 -4.00
C LEU A 17 -28.05 -18.16 -4.08
N GLY A 18 -28.07 -16.83 -4.17
CA GLY A 18 -26.86 -16.00 -4.23
C GLY A 18 -26.04 -16.06 -2.94
N LEU A 19 -26.72 -16.06 -1.77
CA LEU A 19 -26.06 -16.18 -0.48
C LEU A 19 -25.44 -17.57 -0.31
N LEU A 20 -26.17 -18.62 -0.68
CA LEU A 20 -25.67 -19.99 -0.63
C LEU A 20 -24.44 -20.16 -1.54
N TYR A 21 -24.48 -19.57 -2.74
CA TYR A 21 -23.37 -19.61 -3.68
C TYR A 21 -22.13 -18.89 -3.14
N GLY A 22 -22.31 -17.66 -2.65
CA GLY A 22 -21.22 -16.86 -2.07
C GLY A 22 -20.57 -17.52 -0.86
N TRP A 23 -21.35 -18.23 -0.01
CA TRP A 23 -20.81 -18.91 1.17
C TRP A 23 -20.18 -20.28 0.89
N ALA A 24 -20.77 -21.08 -0.01
CA ALA A 24 -20.35 -22.48 -0.20
C ALA A 24 -19.25 -22.63 -1.27
N ILE A 25 -19.25 -21.80 -2.33
CA ILE A 25 -18.25 -21.89 -3.41
C ILE A 25 -17.05 -20.99 -3.13
N SER A 26 -17.25 -19.82 -2.53
CA SER A 26 -16.18 -18.83 -2.31
C SER A 26 -16.19 -18.26 -0.89
N PRO A 27 -15.92 -19.09 0.15
CA PRO A 27 -15.81 -18.59 1.51
C PRO A 27 -14.72 -17.51 1.58
N VAL A 28 -15.08 -16.36 2.14
CA VAL A 28 -14.18 -15.21 2.28
C VAL A 28 -13.05 -15.59 3.23
N LYS A 29 -11.90 -15.98 2.69
CA LYS A 29 -10.68 -16.07 3.48
C LYS A 29 -10.16 -14.64 3.64
N TYR A 30 -10.39 -14.06 4.82
CA TYR A 30 -9.58 -12.94 5.27
C TYR A 30 -8.16 -13.46 5.38
N THR A 31 -7.34 -13.22 4.36
CA THR A 31 -5.89 -13.29 4.49
C THR A 31 -5.52 -12.14 5.41
N ASP A 32 -5.47 -12.42 6.71
CA ASP A 32 -4.87 -11.52 7.68
C ASP A 32 -3.50 -11.13 7.16
N THR A 33 -3.33 -9.85 6.86
CA THR A 33 -2.06 -9.19 6.57
C THR A 33 -1.24 -9.15 7.86
N ASP A 34 -0.82 -10.33 8.32
CA ASP A 34 0.03 -10.46 9.49
C ASP A 34 1.37 -9.78 9.14
N PRO A 35 1.88 -8.84 9.96
CA PRO A 35 3.11 -8.09 9.68
C PRO A 35 4.35 -8.99 9.49
N SER A 36 4.25 -10.28 9.84
CA SER A 36 5.26 -11.29 9.53
C SER A 36 5.40 -11.61 8.03
N SER A 37 4.40 -11.28 7.19
CA SER A 37 4.45 -11.50 5.73
C SER A 37 5.14 -10.37 4.95
N LEU A 38 5.70 -9.35 5.62
CA LEU A 38 6.42 -8.26 4.96
C LEU A 38 7.69 -8.78 4.27
N ARG A 39 7.86 -8.44 2.97
CA ARG A 39 9.14 -8.60 2.23
C ARG A 39 10.28 -7.91 2.98
N ALA A 40 11.51 -8.40 2.83
CA ALA A 40 12.69 -7.94 3.56
C ALA A 40 12.85 -6.40 3.56
N ASP A 41 12.58 -5.77 2.42
CA ASP A 41 12.72 -4.31 2.25
C ASP A 41 11.73 -3.50 3.13
N TYR A 42 10.51 -4.01 3.34
CA TYR A 42 9.53 -3.35 4.21
C TYR A 42 9.84 -3.54 5.70
N ARG A 43 10.60 -4.59 6.06
CA ARG A 43 11.06 -4.80 7.44
C ARG A 43 12.08 -3.73 7.84
N GLU A 44 13.00 -3.39 6.94
CA GLU A 44 13.99 -2.33 7.17
C GLU A 44 13.30 -0.96 7.38
N GLN A 45 12.28 -0.64 6.58
CA GLN A 45 11.49 0.59 6.74
C GLN A 45 10.70 0.60 8.06
N TYR A 46 10.12 -0.54 8.45
CA TYR A 46 9.43 -0.67 9.74
C TYR A 46 10.39 -0.47 10.93
N LEU A 47 11.59 -1.06 10.88
CA LEU A 47 12.62 -0.89 11.91
C LEU A 47 13.06 0.57 12.02
N LEU A 48 13.23 1.26 10.89
CA LEU A 48 13.59 2.67 10.84
C LEU A 48 12.50 3.56 11.45
N LEU A 49 11.22 3.25 11.20
CA LEU A 49 10.08 3.94 11.83
C LEU A 49 10.01 3.72 13.33
N VAL A 50 10.27 2.50 13.81
CA VAL A 50 10.30 2.21 15.25
C VAL A 50 11.47 2.94 15.91
N ALA A 51 12.63 3.00 15.25
CA ALA A 51 13.81 3.70 15.75
C ALA A 51 13.63 5.22 15.81
N SER A 52 13.03 5.83 14.78
CA SER A 52 12.74 7.27 14.80
C SER A 52 11.69 7.64 15.84
N ALA A 53 10.67 6.79 16.03
CA ALA A 53 9.70 6.96 17.11
C ALA A 53 10.33 6.82 18.51
N TYR A 54 11.28 5.89 18.68
CA TYR A 54 12.04 5.75 19.92
C TYR A 54 12.90 6.99 20.20
N GLN A 55 13.58 7.52 19.19
CA GLN A 55 14.39 8.72 19.33
C GLN A 55 13.56 9.94 19.77
N ALA A 56 12.29 10.03 19.35
CA ALA A 56 11.38 11.10 19.73
C ALA A 56 10.77 10.92 21.14
N ASP A 57 10.33 9.70 21.47
CA ASP A 57 9.59 9.43 22.72
C ASP A 57 10.47 8.95 23.88
N GLY A 58 11.66 8.42 23.61
CA GLY A 58 12.56 7.78 24.59
C GLY A 58 11.98 6.54 25.27
N ASN A 59 10.82 6.04 24.82
CA ASN A 59 10.09 4.96 25.48
C ASN A 59 10.48 3.59 24.90
N LEU A 60 11.36 2.90 25.63
CA LEU A 60 11.96 1.64 25.20
C LEU A 60 10.97 0.46 25.28
N ASP A 61 10.06 0.45 26.26
CA ASP A 61 9.06 -0.61 26.42
C ASP A 61 8.08 -0.63 25.24
N ARG A 62 7.62 0.55 24.81
CA ARG A 62 6.77 0.70 23.62
C ARG A 62 7.50 0.30 22.33
N ALA A 63 8.81 0.54 22.24
CA ALA A 63 9.61 0.10 21.10
C ALA A 63 9.75 -1.44 21.07
N ARG A 64 9.96 -2.08 22.23
CA ARG A 64 10.00 -3.54 22.37
C ARG A 64 8.69 -4.20 21.96
N GLU A 65 7.54 -3.64 22.36
CA GLU A 65 6.22 -4.16 21.95
C GLU A 65 6.02 -4.13 20.43
N ARG A 66 6.44 -3.04 19.78
CA ARG A 66 6.40 -2.91 18.31
C ARG A 66 7.35 -3.88 17.62
N LEU A 67 8.54 -4.11 18.18
CA LEU A 67 9.48 -5.12 17.69
C LEU A 67 8.95 -6.55 17.88
N ALA A 68 8.26 -6.82 19.00
CA ALA A 68 7.63 -8.11 19.27
C ALA A 68 6.49 -8.42 18.29
N ALA A 69 5.79 -7.40 17.78
CA ALA A 69 4.79 -7.56 16.74
C ALA A 69 5.38 -8.09 15.42
N LEU A 70 6.68 -7.89 15.18
CA LEU A 70 7.41 -8.42 14.02
C LEU A 70 7.73 -9.92 14.17
N ARG A 71 7.56 -10.51 15.38
CA ARG A 71 7.82 -11.92 15.73
C ARG A 71 9.17 -12.47 15.24
N ASP A 72 10.18 -11.59 15.16
CA ASP A 72 11.53 -11.95 14.73
C ASP A 72 12.41 -12.27 15.95
N PRO A 73 12.88 -13.51 16.11
CA PRO A 73 13.74 -13.90 17.23
C PRO A 73 15.10 -13.19 17.25
N ASP A 74 15.55 -12.61 16.12
CA ASP A 74 16.88 -11.99 15.97
C ASP A 74 16.82 -10.48 15.64
N SER A 75 15.71 -9.82 15.96
CA SER A 75 15.47 -8.39 15.68
C SER A 75 16.61 -7.45 16.13
N THR A 76 17.26 -7.73 17.27
CA THR A 76 18.40 -6.95 17.78
C THR A 76 19.64 -7.05 16.89
N GLN A 77 19.93 -8.24 16.34
CA GLN A 77 21.07 -8.43 15.44
C GLN A 77 20.81 -7.75 14.09
N THR A 78 19.58 -7.86 13.58
CA THR A 78 19.17 -7.21 12.33
C THR A 78 19.24 -5.68 12.41
N ILE A 79 18.78 -5.09 13.52
CA ILE A 79 18.89 -3.63 13.75
C ILE A 79 20.35 -3.18 13.80
N THR A 80 21.20 -3.93 14.49
CA THR A 80 22.63 -3.59 14.65
C THR A 80 23.37 -3.65 13.31
N ALA A 81 23.12 -4.69 12.51
CA ALA A 81 23.69 -4.83 11.18
C ALA A 81 23.21 -3.72 10.22
N LEU A 82 21.92 -3.36 10.28
CA LEU A 82 21.34 -2.29 9.48
C LEU A 82 21.90 -0.92 9.87
N ALA A 83 22.05 -0.64 11.16
CA ALA A 83 22.65 0.60 11.65
C ALA A 83 24.09 0.78 11.16
N GLN A 84 24.90 -0.29 11.20
CA GLN A 84 26.28 -0.27 10.71
C GLN A 84 26.35 -0.03 9.20
N ARG A 85 25.47 -0.68 8.42
CA ARG A 85 25.40 -0.49 6.97
C ARG A 85 25.02 0.95 6.60
N MET A 86 23.99 1.51 7.23
CA MET A 86 23.58 2.89 6.95
C MET A 86 24.61 3.92 7.40
N ALA A 87 25.32 3.67 8.50
CA ALA A 87 26.43 4.51 8.94
C ALA A 87 27.60 4.49 7.93
N ALA A 88 27.89 3.34 7.34
CA ALA A 88 28.90 3.23 6.27
C ALA A 88 28.47 3.91 4.97
N GLU A 89 27.16 3.95 4.68
CA GLU A 89 26.58 4.68 3.54
C GLU A 89 26.42 6.19 3.79
N GLY A 90 26.77 6.70 4.98
CA GLY A 90 26.65 8.12 5.33
C GLY A 90 25.21 8.61 5.51
N LYS A 91 24.25 7.70 5.71
CA LYS A 91 22.84 8.01 5.97
C LYS A 91 22.60 8.17 7.47
N ASP A 92 21.52 8.87 7.83
CA ASP A 92 21.13 9.10 9.23
C ASP A 92 20.78 7.80 9.96
N ALA A 93 21.80 7.18 10.57
CA ALA A 93 21.68 5.94 11.35
C ALA A 93 21.58 6.18 12.85
N SER A 94 21.54 7.44 13.29
CA SER A 94 21.58 7.83 14.71
C SER A 94 20.41 7.26 15.52
N ALA A 95 19.22 7.21 14.94
CA ALA A 95 18.02 6.65 15.57
C ALA A 95 18.12 5.13 15.77
N LEU A 96 18.63 4.41 14.76
CA LEU A 96 18.81 2.95 14.83
C LEU A 96 19.97 2.57 15.74
N ALA A 97 21.05 3.36 15.76
CA ALA A 97 22.18 3.15 16.66
C ALA A 97 21.79 3.37 18.14
N ALA A 98 20.97 4.38 18.43
CA ALA A 98 20.45 4.61 19.78
C ALA A 98 19.56 3.45 20.26
N LEU A 99 18.66 2.98 19.39
CA LEU A 99 17.80 1.83 19.70
C LEU A 99 18.63 0.54 19.87
N ALA A 100 19.63 0.29 19.03
CA ALA A 100 20.51 -0.88 19.12
C ALA A 100 21.34 -0.89 20.42
N ALA A 101 21.86 0.28 20.82
CA ALA A 101 22.66 0.43 22.04
C ALA A 101 21.82 0.14 23.29
N ASP A 102 20.62 0.73 23.38
CA ASP A 102 19.76 0.55 24.55
C ASP A 102 19.12 -0.85 24.61
N LEU A 103 18.94 -1.52 23.46
CA LEU A 103 18.51 -2.92 23.40
C LEU A 103 19.63 -3.92 23.74
N SER A 104 20.89 -3.62 23.42
CA SER A 104 22.04 -4.53 23.64
C SER A 104 22.64 -4.46 25.04
N GLY A 105 22.38 -3.40 25.78
CA GLY A 105 22.79 -3.25 27.17
C GLY A 105 22.99 -1.78 27.52
N GLY A 106 22.23 -1.29 28.50
CA GLY A 106 22.25 0.10 28.97
C GLY A 106 23.63 0.56 29.43
N VAL A 107 24.45 1.01 28.48
CA VAL A 107 25.71 1.72 28.71
C VAL A 107 25.74 2.89 27.72
N GLN A 108 25.15 4.00 28.17
CA GLN A 108 25.37 5.31 27.56
C GLN A 108 26.86 5.65 27.64
N PRO A 109 27.51 6.09 26.54
CA PRO A 109 28.56 7.10 26.65
C PRO A 109 27.85 8.42 26.95
N VAL A 110 27.78 8.76 28.24
CA VAL A 110 27.33 10.07 28.71
C VAL A 110 28.35 11.11 28.26
N ALA A 111 27.99 11.94 27.29
CA ALA A 111 28.66 13.20 27.01
C ALA A 111 27.75 14.35 27.49
N SER A 112 28.06 14.81 28.70
CA SER A 112 27.88 16.15 29.26
C SER A 112 26.80 17.06 28.65
N ALA A 113 25.71 17.23 29.39
CA ALA A 113 25.14 18.56 29.61
C ALA A 113 24.90 18.71 31.12
N SER A 114 25.75 19.53 31.73
CA SER A 114 25.62 20.04 33.09
C SER A 114 24.49 21.06 33.11
N GLU A 115 23.44 20.81 33.88
CA GLU A 115 22.81 21.86 34.68
C GLU A 115 22.06 21.27 35.88
N SER A 116 22.55 21.68 37.05
CA SER A 116 21.97 21.54 38.39
C SER A 116 20.73 22.44 38.49
N PRO A 117 19.67 22.05 39.22
CA PRO A 117 19.66 22.45 40.62
C PRO A 117 19.16 21.39 41.61
N ALA A 118 19.86 21.35 42.73
CA ALA A 118 19.35 21.32 44.10
C ALA A 118 18.17 20.39 44.46
N SER A 119 18.53 19.36 45.23
CA SER A 119 17.68 18.49 46.03
C SER A 119 16.63 19.23 46.85
N THR A 120 15.37 18.79 46.75
CA THR A 120 14.35 19.01 47.78
C THR A 120 13.78 17.64 48.16
N PRO A 121 13.68 17.30 49.47
CA PRO A 121 13.24 15.97 49.88
C PRO A 121 11.74 15.77 49.62
N VAL A 122 11.42 14.57 49.14
CA VAL A 122 10.08 14.03 48.91
C VAL A 122 9.33 13.90 50.26
N PRO A 123 8.11 14.45 50.41
CA PRO A 123 7.18 13.96 51.42
C PRO A 123 6.36 12.78 50.85
N LEU A 124 6.21 11.78 51.73
CA LEU A 124 5.41 10.56 51.64
C LEU A 124 3.99 10.82 51.07
N PRO A 125 3.45 9.94 50.20
CA PRO A 125 2.09 10.12 49.70
C PRO A 125 1.06 9.83 50.81
N THR A 126 0.30 10.87 51.18
CA THR A 126 -0.96 10.74 51.92
C THR A 126 -2.06 10.33 50.95
N GLU A 127 -2.69 9.19 51.19
CA GLU A 127 -3.89 8.79 50.45
C GLU A 127 -4.97 9.86 50.58
N THR A 128 -5.25 10.55 49.47
CA THR A 128 -6.34 11.52 49.35
C THR A 128 -7.47 10.85 48.60
N SER A 129 -8.64 10.76 49.24
CA SER A 129 -9.83 10.16 48.65
C SER A 129 -10.27 10.92 47.40
N THR A 130 -10.41 10.17 46.31
CA THR A 130 -10.97 10.59 45.02
C THR A 130 -12.35 11.26 45.19
N PRO A 131 -12.56 12.50 44.71
CA PRO A 131 -13.91 13.04 44.57
C PRO A 131 -14.64 12.38 43.37
N PRO A 132 -15.98 12.31 43.42
CA PRO A 132 -16.79 11.65 42.40
C PRO A 132 -16.63 12.30 41.01
N PRO A 133 -16.74 11.53 39.91
CA PRO A 133 -16.56 12.06 38.57
C PRO A 133 -17.69 13.03 38.21
N THR A 134 -17.32 14.27 37.86
CA THR A 134 -18.17 15.22 37.17
C THR A 134 -18.61 14.62 35.84
N PRO A 135 -19.90 14.67 35.46
CA PRO A 135 -20.35 14.14 34.18
C PRO A 135 -19.68 14.90 33.03
N LEU A 136 -18.93 14.15 32.23
CA LEU A 136 -18.26 14.59 31.02
C LEU A 136 -19.31 15.12 30.03
N ALA A 137 -19.21 16.39 29.65
CA ALA A 137 -20.02 16.95 28.59
C ALA A 137 -19.83 16.10 27.31
N ALA A 138 -20.93 15.72 26.68
CA ALA A 138 -20.94 14.93 25.45
C ALA A 138 -20.08 15.62 24.36
N PRO A 139 -19.30 14.87 23.56
CA PRO A 139 -18.57 15.46 22.45
C PRO A 139 -19.58 16.06 21.45
N SER A 140 -19.47 17.37 21.22
CA SER A 140 -20.10 18.01 20.08
C SER A 140 -19.64 17.32 18.80
N LEU A 141 -20.58 17.06 17.88
CA LEU A 141 -20.32 16.49 16.56
C LEU A 141 -19.29 17.34 15.81
N THR A 142 -18.03 16.95 15.86
CA THR A 142 -17.00 17.49 14.98
C THR A 142 -17.39 17.08 13.56
N THR A 143 -17.67 18.06 12.70
CA THR A 143 -17.94 17.83 11.28
C THR A 143 -16.71 17.14 10.68
N PHE A 144 -16.80 15.83 10.42
CA PHE A 144 -15.81 15.12 9.64
C PHE A 144 -15.75 15.79 8.26
N PRO A 145 -14.55 16.09 7.72
CA PRO A 145 -14.43 16.48 6.32
C PRO A 145 -14.99 15.32 5.50
N THR A 146 -16.14 15.53 4.88
CA THR A 146 -16.63 14.62 3.84
C THR A 146 -15.64 14.77 2.69
N LEU A 147 -14.95 13.67 2.32
CA LEU A 147 -14.16 13.64 1.08
C LEU A 147 -15.13 13.87 -0.07
N THR A 148 -15.33 15.12 -0.46
CA THR A 148 -16.05 15.47 -1.67
C THR A 148 -15.31 14.77 -2.81
N PRO A 149 -15.95 13.88 -3.59
CA PRO A 149 -15.29 13.26 -4.73
C PRO A 149 -14.82 14.38 -5.66
N THR A 150 -13.51 14.61 -5.70
CA THR A 150 -12.90 15.56 -6.63
C THR A 150 -13.22 15.08 -8.03
N ALA A 151 -13.97 15.88 -8.79
CA ALA A 151 -14.22 15.59 -10.19
C ALA A 151 -12.87 15.41 -10.90
N THR A 152 -12.60 14.19 -11.36
CA THR A 152 -11.42 13.92 -12.19
C THR A 152 -11.52 14.82 -13.42
N PRO A 153 -10.56 15.71 -13.68
CA PRO A 153 -10.64 16.59 -14.83
C PRO A 153 -10.75 15.74 -16.11
N GLY A 154 -11.74 16.04 -16.93
CA GLY A 154 -12.00 15.31 -18.18
C GLY A 154 -11.01 15.74 -19.26
N TYR A 155 -9.78 15.22 -19.19
CA TYR A 155 -8.78 15.37 -20.23
C TYR A 155 -8.99 14.33 -21.34
N ASP A 156 -8.67 14.72 -22.58
CA ASP A 156 -8.61 13.81 -23.71
C ASP A 156 -7.16 13.29 -23.85
N TYR A 157 -7.01 12.02 -24.17
CA TYR A 157 -5.70 11.40 -24.38
C TYR A 157 -5.60 10.82 -25.79
N THR A 158 -4.39 10.77 -26.34
CA THR A 158 -4.12 10.14 -27.64
C THR A 158 -3.12 9.01 -27.44
N LEU A 159 -3.40 7.84 -28.01
CA LEU A 159 -2.45 6.73 -28.05
C LEU A 159 -1.32 7.09 -29.03
N ILE A 160 -0.10 7.20 -28.54
CA ILE A 160 1.08 7.52 -29.35
C ILE A 160 1.94 6.27 -29.63
N THR A 161 1.89 5.26 -28.76
CA THR A 161 2.68 4.03 -28.91
C THR A 161 1.86 2.82 -28.48
N ARG A 162 1.91 1.75 -29.28
CA ARG A 162 1.38 0.43 -28.94
C ARG A 162 2.32 -0.63 -29.48
N GLU A 163 3.05 -1.28 -28.58
CA GLU A 163 4.11 -2.22 -28.96
C GLU A 163 4.11 -3.43 -28.02
N PRO A 164 4.51 -4.62 -28.51
CA PRO A 164 4.77 -5.76 -27.63
C PRO A 164 5.97 -5.46 -26.72
N TYR A 165 5.86 -5.85 -25.45
CA TYR A 165 6.92 -5.74 -24.45
C TYR A 165 7.30 -7.14 -23.97
N CYS A 166 8.40 -7.66 -24.52
CA CYS A 166 8.97 -8.93 -24.14
C CYS A 166 10.08 -8.70 -23.11
N ASN A 167 9.92 -9.24 -21.91
CA ASN A 167 10.93 -9.20 -20.86
C ASN A 167 11.15 -10.62 -20.31
N ASP A 168 12.34 -11.17 -20.52
CA ASP A 168 12.68 -12.54 -20.12
C ASP A 168 12.75 -12.71 -18.59
N ALA A 169 13.00 -11.63 -17.85
CA ALA A 169 13.04 -11.63 -16.38
C ALA A 169 11.63 -11.64 -15.77
N GLU A 170 10.68 -10.97 -16.43
CA GLU A 170 9.30 -10.81 -15.97
C GLU A 170 8.36 -11.35 -17.05
N ARG A 171 8.32 -12.69 -17.17
CA ARG A 171 7.49 -13.46 -18.14
C ARG A 171 6.00 -13.41 -17.79
N LEU A 172 5.47 -12.19 -17.61
CA LEU A 172 4.10 -11.91 -17.22
C LEU A 172 3.34 -11.24 -18.37
N PRO A 173 2.13 -11.72 -18.71
CA PRO A 173 1.31 -11.09 -19.72
C PRO A 173 0.61 -9.85 -19.17
N LEU A 174 1.27 -8.70 -19.16
CA LEU A 174 0.74 -7.44 -18.62
C LEU A 174 0.25 -6.48 -19.73
N ILE A 175 -0.82 -5.73 -19.49
CA ILE A 175 -1.10 -4.47 -20.19
C ILE A 175 -0.39 -3.38 -19.39
N ILE A 176 0.67 -2.82 -19.94
CA ILE A 176 1.41 -1.70 -19.35
C ILE A 176 0.90 -0.42 -19.98
N VAL A 177 0.46 0.53 -19.16
CA VAL A 177 -0.03 1.83 -19.60
C VAL A 177 0.81 2.93 -18.97
N ASP A 178 1.45 3.73 -19.82
CA ASP A 178 2.14 4.96 -19.44
C ASP A 178 1.34 6.16 -19.93
N VAL A 179 1.03 7.10 -19.04
CA VAL A 179 0.39 8.36 -19.42
C VAL A 179 1.34 9.52 -19.21
N ILE A 180 1.56 10.29 -20.26
CA ILE A 180 2.42 11.48 -20.27
C ILE A 180 1.61 12.71 -20.65
N ASP A 181 2.14 13.88 -20.30
CA ASP A 181 1.62 15.18 -20.65
C ASP A 181 2.16 15.64 -22.03
N ALA A 182 1.65 16.76 -22.56
CA ALA A 182 2.02 17.30 -23.87
C ALA A 182 3.51 17.68 -23.99
N ASP A 183 4.15 17.99 -22.86
CA ASP A 183 5.58 18.27 -22.73
C ASP A 183 6.44 16.99 -22.52
N GLY A 184 5.79 15.82 -22.45
CA GLY A 184 6.44 14.53 -22.17
C GLY A 184 6.60 14.21 -20.69
N SER A 185 6.13 15.07 -19.79
CA SER A 185 6.19 14.83 -18.34
C SER A 185 5.28 13.66 -17.94
N PRO A 186 5.68 12.78 -17.01
CA PRO A 186 4.85 11.67 -16.58
C PRO A 186 3.63 12.17 -15.79
N LEU A 187 2.45 11.64 -16.11
CA LEU A 187 1.17 12.08 -15.55
C LEU A 187 0.57 11.01 -14.62
N PRO A 188 0.70 11.15 -13.28
CA PRO A 188 0.06 10.26 -12.31
C PRO A 188 -1.43 10.55 -12.17
N GLY A 189 -2.17 9.61 -11.57
CA GLY A 189 -3.56 9.81 -11.16
C GLY A 189 -4.58 9.63 -12.28
N VAL A 190 -4.18 9.04 -13.42
CA VAL A 190 -5.07 8.83 -14.56
C VAL A 190 -5.73 7.46 -14.43
N ARG A 191 -7.06 7.44 -14.41
CA ARG A 191 -7.84 6.19 -14.38
C ARG A 191 -7.77 5.50 -15.74
N VAL A 192 -7.45 4.22 -15.72
CA VAL A 192 -7.49 3.32 -16.88
C VAL A 192 -8.54 2.25 -16.61
N THR A 193 -9.45 2.06 -17.56
CA THR A 193 -10.47 1.02 -17.52
C THR A 193 -10.13 -0.04 -18.56
N VAL A 194 -10.03 -1.29 -18.14
CA VAL A 194 -9.78 -2.45 -18.98
C VAL A 194 -11.06 -3.28 -19.04
N THR A 195 -11.56 -3.50 -20.26
CA THR A 195 -12.75 -4.32 -20.52
C THR A 195 -12.37 -5.57 -21.29
N TRP A 196 -13.05 -6.67 -21.01
CA TRP A 196 -12.99 -7.91 -21.78
C TRP A 196 -14.40 -8.51 -21.83
N GLY A 197 -14.60 -9.55 -22.66
CA GLY A 197 -15.91 -10.17 -22.97
C GLY A 197 -17.09 -9.84 -22.04
N GLU A 198 -17.06 -10.32 -20.80
CA GLU A 198 -18.14 -10.16 -19.81
C GLU A 198 -17.74 -9.32 -18.58
N GLY A 199 -16.55 -8.71 -18.58
CA GLY A 199 -15.97 -8.10 -17.38
C GLY A 199 -15.28 -6.76 -17.63
N GLU A 200 -15.16 -5.99 -16.57
CA GLU A 200 -14.45 -4.72 -16.53
C GLU A 200 -13.66 -4.65 -15.22
N ASP A 201 -12.47 -4.09 -15.30
CA ASP A 201 -11.66 -3.70 -14.15
C ASP A 201 -10.96 -2.38 -14.47
N GLY A 202 -10.40 -1.72 -13.46
CA GLY A 202 -9.68 -0.48 -13.68
C GLY A 202 -8.61 -0.22 -12.64
N PHE A 203 -7.56 0.44 -13.08
CA PHE A 203 -6.45 0.87 -12.25
C PHE A 203 -6.19 2.36 -12.46
N VAL A 204 -5.24 2.90 -11.70
CA VAL A 204 -4.84 4.30 -11.79
C VAL A 204 -3.33 4.38 -11.98
N THR A 205 -2.86 5.26 -12.86
CA THR A 205 -1.42 5.47 -13.08
C THR A 205 -0.76 6.16 -11.88
N GLY A 206 0.53 5.89 -11.70
CA GLY A 206 1.35 6.52 -10.65
C GLY A 206 1.24 5.87 -9.26
N LEU A 207 0.59 4.70 -9.17
CA LEU A 207 0.52 3.92 -7.92
C LEU A 207 1.78 3.07 -7.67
N LYS A 208 2.73 3.05 -8.60
CA LYS A 208 4.04 2.38 -8.49
C LYS A 208 5.18 3.39 -8.75
N PRO A 209 5.44 4.33 -7.82
CA PRO A 209 6.44 5.39 -8.01
C PRO A 209 7.88 4.85 -8.15
N GLU A 210 8.14 3.62 -7.72
CA GLU A 210 9.41 2.93 -7.89
C GLU A 210 9.72 2.57 -9.35
N ILE A 211 8.70 2.49 -10.23
CA ILE A 211 8.86 2.25 -11.67
C ILE A 211 8.80 3.59 -12.43
N SER A 212 7.66 4.28 -12.33
CA SER A 212 7.45 5.62 -12.89
C SER A 212 6.15 6.22 -12.34
N SER A 213 6.08 7.54 -12.20
CA SER A 213 4.84 8.23 -11.86
C SER A 213 3.77 8.16 -12.95
N SER A 214 4.11 7.79 -14.19
CA SER A 214 3.15 7.55 -15.29
C SER A 214 2.62 6.13 -15.37
N TYR A 215 3.23 5.19 -14.63
CA TYR A 215 3.06 3.76 -14.85
C TYR A 215 1.79 3.22 -14.21
N GLY A 216 1.12 2.33 -14.92
CA GLY A 216 0.16 1.40 -14.35
C GLY A 216 0.09 0.13 -15.20
N ASP A 217 -0.30 -0.97 -14.56
CA ASP A 217 -0.32 -2.29 -15.17
C ASP A 217 -1.57 -3.07 -14.83
N PHE A 218 -1.92 -4.00 -15.72
CA PHE A 218 -3.01 -4.95 -15.53
C PHE A 218 -2.58 -6.33 -16.01
N LEU A 219 -2.85 -7.37 -15.23
CA LEU A 219 -2.52 -8.75 -15.58
C LEU A 219 -3.55 -9.37 -16.53
N MET A 220 -3.11 -9.74 -17.73
CA MET A 220 -3.94 -10.40 -18.74
C MET A 220 -4.02 -11.91 -18.52
N MET A 221 -5.12 -12.50 -19.00
CA MET A 221 -5.22 -13.93 -19.26
C MET A 221 -4.86 -14.20 -20.72
N VAL A 222 -4.04 -15.23 -20.95
CA VAL A 222 -3.63 -15.65 -22.29
C VAL A 222 -4.86 -16.14 -23.08
N GLY A 223 -4.98 -15.71 -24.33
CA GLY A 223 -6.09 -16.07 -25.22
C GLY A 223 -7.35 -15.21 -25.06
N VAL A 224 -7.35 -14.22 -24.16
CA VAL A 224 -8.44 -13.25 -24.00
C VAL A 224 -8.10 -11.95 -24.73
N MET A 225 -9.10 -11.35 -25.38
CA MET A 225 -8.99 -10.02 -25.98
C MET A 225 -9.54 -8.95 -25.04
N TYR A 226 -8.75 -7.92 -24.84
CA TYR A 226 -9.01 -6.78 -23.95
C TYR A 226 -9.16 -5.49 -24.76
N ASN A 227 -9.87 -4.53 -24.18
CA ASN A 227 -9.84 -3.14 -24.60
C ASN A 227 -9.42 -2.27 -23.41
N ALA A 228 -8.61 -1.25 -23.65
CA ALA A 228 -8.15 -0.33 -22.61
C ALA A 228 -8.58 1.10 -22.93
N GLN A 229 -9.21 1.77 -21.98
CA GLN A 229 -9.65 3.15 -22.07
C GLN A 229 -8.94 4.00 -21.02
N VAL A 230 -8.34 5.11 -21.45
CA VAL A 230 -7.66 6.06 -20.54
C VAL A 230 -8.54 7.28 -20.33
N GLY A 231 -8.92 7.52 -19.06
CA GLY A 231 -9.95 8.49 -18.73
C GLY A 231 -11.32 8.09 -19.28
N SER A 232 -12.29 9.00 -19.20
CA SER A 232 -13.68 8.75 -19.60
C SER A 232 -14.04 9.32 -20.98
N ARG A 233 -13.13 10.08 -21.62
CA ARG A 233 -13.37 10.76 -22.91
C ARG A 233 -12.58 10.19 -24.08
N THR A 234 -11.52 9.44 -23.81
CA THR A 234 -10.67 8.83 -24.85
C THR A 234 -11.37 7.60 -25.44
N PRO A 235 -11.33 7.40 -26.78
CA PRO A 235 -11.78 6.14 -27.37
C PRO A 235 -10.98 4.94 -26.84
N PRO A 236 -11.62 3.78 -26.58
CA PRO A 236 -10.92 2.60 -26.11
C PRO A 236 -10.00 2.04 -27.20
N VAL A 237 -8.80 1.61 -26.81
CA VAL A 237 -7.88 0.85 -27.65
C VAL A 237 -8.32 -0.60 -27.64
N THR A 238 -8.71 -1.12 -28.80
CA THR A 238 -9.32 -2.45 -28.89
C THR A 238 -8.35 -3.55 -29.31
N GLY A 239 -8.72 -4.79 -29.02
CA GLY A 239 -7.99 -5.98 -29.49
C GLY A 239 -6.59 -6.12 -28.91
N ILE A 240 -6.44 -5.76 -27.65
CA ILE A 240 -5.23 -5.97 -26.87
C ILE A 240 -5.22 -7.44 -26.43
N ALA A 241 -4.13 -8.15 -26.69
CA ALA A 241 -3.94 -9.53 -26.26
C ALA A 241 -2.48 -9.74 -25.92
N ALA A 242 -2.20 -10.74 -25.09
CA ALA A 242 -0.82 -11.11 -24.75
C ALA A 242 -0.07 -11.55 -26.01
N PRO A 243 1.00 -10.84 -26.44
CA PRO A 243 1.83 -11.28 -27.55
C PRO A 243 2.60 -12.54 -27.17
N THR A 244 2.93 -13.36 -28.16
CA THR A 244 3.87 -14.47 -27.99
C THR A 244 5.29 -13.95 -28.14
N CYS A 245 6.07 -14.03 -27.07
CA CYS A 245 7.49 -13.72 -27.04
C CYS A 245 8.30 -15.01 -27.05
N ALA A 246 9.57 -14.93 -27.44
CA ALA A 246 10.53 -16.02 -27.35
C ALA A 246 11.77 -15.54 -26.61
N ASP A 247 12.30 -16.36 -25.70
CA ASP A 247 13.54 -16.04 -24.99
C ASP A 247 14.78 -16.38 -25.83
N VAL A 248 15.96 -16.19 -25.24
CA VAL A 248 17.26 -16.51 -25.87
C VAL A 248 17.44 -17.99 -26.21
N GLU A 249 16.71 -18.89 -25.55
CA GLU A 249 16.69 -20.34 -25.82
C GLU A 249 15.57 -20.73 -26.80
N ASN A 250 14.85 -19.73 -27.32
CA ASN A 250 13.72 -19.86 -28.25
C ASN A 250 12.51 -20.58 -27.63
N GLU A 251 12.37 -20.56 -26.30
CA GLU A 251 11.18 -20.98 -25.58
C GLU A 251 10.10 -19.89 -25.66
N SER A 252 8.88 -20.28 -26.04
CA SER A 252 7.78 -19.33 -26.18
C SER A 252 7.09 -19.04 -24.84
N TYR A 253 6.82 -17.76 -24.59
CA TYR A 253 6.09 -17.31 -23.43
C TYR A 253 5.13 -16.16 -23.77
N ALA A 254 4.16 -15.91 -22.91
CA ALA A 254 3.22 -14.80 -23.08
C ALA A 254 3.84 -13.50 -22.55
N GLY A 255 4.07 -12.54 -23.44
CA GLY A 255 4.63 -11.23 -23.11
C GLY A 255 3.58 -10.19 -22.74
N ALA A 256 4.08 -9.02 -22.39
CA ALA A 256 3.26 -7.85 -22.10
C ALA A 256 3.04 -7.00 -23.36
N VAL A 257 2.16 -6.02 -23.26
CA VAL A 257 1.91 -5.01 -24.30
C VAL A 257 2.00 -3.64 -23.65
N ARG A 258 2.80 -2.76 -24.23
CA ARG A 258 3.01 -1.40 -23.72
C ARG A 258 2.21 -0.40 -24.56
N LEU A 259 1.42 0.42 -23.87
CA LEU A 259 0.61 1.49 -24.42
C LEU A 259 1.07 2.80 -23.81
N VAL A 260 1.41 3.78 -24.65
CA VAL A 260 1.77 5.13 -24.20
C VAL A 260 0.72 6.10 -24.69
N PHE A 261 0.13 6.84 -23.76
CA PHE A 261 -0.89 7.86 -24.02
C PHE A 261 -0.35 9.23 -23.69
N GLN A 262 -0.59 10.19 -24.57
CA GLN A 262 -0.25 11.59 -24.36
C GLN A 262 -1.52 12.42 -24.13
N ARG A 263 -1.50 13.29 -23.12
CA ARG A 263 -2.57 14.27 -22.87
C ARG A 263 -2.63 15.29 -24.01
N LYS A 264 -3.84 15.57 -24.49
CA LYS A 264 -4.11 16.56 -25.53
C LYS A 264 -4.46 17.93 -24.96
#